data_AF-A0A0B0EP22-F1
#
_entry.id   AF-A0A0B0EP22-F1
#
_cell.length_a   1.000
_cell.length_b   1.000
_cell.length_c   1.000
_cell.angle_alpha   90.00
_cell.angle_beta   90.00
_cell.angle_gamma   90.00
#
_symmetry.space_group_name_H-M   'P 1'
#
loop_
_entity.id
_entity.type
_entity.pdbx_description
1 polymer ?
#
loop_
_entity_poly.entity_id
_entity_poly.type
_entity_poly.pdbx_seq_one_letter_code
_entity_poly.pdbx_strand_id
1 'polypeptide(L)' 'MLVSKLTSKGQITIPRKVRERLGISTGDKIQFKEKNGIFIIKK' A
#
# COMPACT_ATOMS: atom_id res chain seq x y z
N MET A 1 -8.20 -13.17 1.04
CA MET A 1 -7.20 -12.31 1.72
C MET A 1 -6.10 -12.00 0.70
N LEU A 2 -5.68 -10.74 0.54
CA LEU A 2 -4.52 -10.41 -0.30
C LEU A 2 -3.32 -10.19 0.61
N VAL A 3 -2.19 -10.80 0.28
CA VAL A 3 -0.94 -10.69 1.05
C VAL A 3 0.17 -10.31 0.08
N SER A 4 1.06 -9.42 0.52
CA SER A 4 2.24 -9.02 -0.23
C SER A 4 3.49 -9.33 0.58
N LYS A 5 4.55 -9.76 -0.10
CA LYS A 5 5.86 -9.99 0.51
C LYS A 5 6.63 -8.66 0.58
N LEU A 6 7.32 -8.43 1.70
CA LEU A 6 8.33 -7.38 1.82
C LEU A 6 9.59 -7.83 1.06
N THR A 7 10.05 -7.01 0.12
CA THR A 7 11.31 -7.27 -0.60
C THR A 7 12.51 -6.94 0.28
N SER A 8 13.70 -7.41 -0.09
CA SER A 8 14.96 -7.07 0.61
C SER A 8 15.27 -5.57 0.59
N LYS A 9 14.68 -4.81 -0.34
CA LYS A 9 14.80 -3.35 -0.44
C LYS A 9 13.74 -2.60 0.37
N GLY A 10 12.95 -3.29 1.19
CA GLY A 10 11.92 -2.68 2.02
C GLY A 10 10.66 -2.25 1.25
N GLN A 11 10.42 -2.78 0.06
CA GLN A 11 9.25 -2.45 -0.75
C GLN A 11 8.15 -3.49 -0.59
N ILE A 12 6.89 -3.07 -0.66
CA ILE A 12 5.72 -3.95 -0.77
C ILE A 12 4.98 -3.67 -2.06
N THR A 13 4.44 -4.72 -2.69
CA THR A 13 3.55 -4.56 -3.84
C THR A 13 2.14 -4.24 -3.36
N ILE A 14 1.51 -3.21 -3.91
CA ILE A 14 0.05 -3.00 -3.76
C ILE A 14 -0.63 -3.77 -4.89
N PRO A 15 -1.40 -4.85 -4.62
CA PRO A 15 -2.02 -5.65 -5.66
C PRO A 15 -2.96 -4.82 -6.54
N ARG A 16 -3.08 -5.19 -7.82
CA ARG A 16 -3.86 -4.43 -8.83
C ARG A 16 -5.25 -4.03 -8.33
N LYS A 17 -6.00 -4.98 -7.77
CA LYS A 17 -7.36 -4.75 -7.22
C LYS A 17 -7.40 -3.69 -6.12
N VAL A 18 -6.33 -3.56 -5.33
CA VAL A 18 -6.23 -2.52 -4.29
C VAL A 18 -5.90 -1.17 -4.92
N ARG A 19 -4.97 -1.13 -5.90
CA ARG A 19 -4.64 0.11 -6.62
C ARG A 19 -5.84 0.72 -7.32
N GLU A 20 -6.61 -0.10 -8.03
CA GLU A 20 -7.82 0.32 -8.74
C GLU A 20 -8.86 0.92 -7.79
N ARG A 21 -9.04 0.32 -6.60
CA ARG A 21 -9.96 0.84 -5.57
C ARG A 21 -9.47 2.11 -4.90
N LEU A 22 -8.16 2.27 -4.75
CA LEU A 22 -7.54 3.47 -4.18
C LEU A 22 -7.35 4.60 -5.22
N GLY A 23 -7.50 4.31 -6.52
CA GLY A 23 -7.27 5.27 -7.60
C GLY A 23 -5.81 5.73 -7.68
N ILE A 24 -4.86 4.83 -7.41
CA ILE A 24 -3.42 5.14 -7.38
C ILE A 24 -2.67 4.59 -8.60
N SER A 25 -1.76 5.42 -9.11
CA SER A 25 -0.94 5.16 -10.29
C SER A 25 0.55 5.30 -9.97
N THR A 26 1.41 4.88 -10.90
CA THR A 26 2.86 5.08 -10.77
C THR A 26 3.17 6.56 -10.57
N GLY A 27 3.99 6.87 -9.56
CA GLY A 27 4.36 8.25 -9.21
C GLY A 27 3.48 8.90 -8.15
N ASP A 28 2.31 8.34 -7.84
CA ASP A 28 1.48 8.85 -6.74
C ASP A 28 2.19 8.69 -5.39
N LYS A 29 2.06 9.72 -4.54
CA LYS A 29 2.48 9.66 -3.15
C LYS A 29 1.38 9.01 -2.32
N ILE A 30 1.78 8.19 -1.35
CA ILE A 30 0.87 7.49 -0.45
C ILE A 30 1.22 7.92 0.98
N GLN A 31 0.23 8.40 1.71
CA GLN A 31 0.36 8.69 3.14
C GLN A 31 0.14 7.42 3.96
N PHE A 32 1.02 7.21 4.94
CA PHE A 32 0.87 6.17 5.95
C PHE A 32 0.41 6.82 7.25
N LYS A 33 -0.63 6.25 7.88
CA LYS A 33 -1.08 6.64 9.22
C LYS A 33 -1.20 5.41 10.09
N GLU A 34 -0.62 5.45 11.28
CA GLU A 34 -0.75 4.39 12.25
C GLU A 34 -1.99 4.61 13.13
N LYS A 35 -2.75 3.55 13.36
CA LYS A 35 -3.85 3.53 14.33
C LYS A 35 -3.91 2.16 14.99
N ASN A 36 -3.66 2.11 16.30
CA ASN A 36 -3.71 0.87 17.10
C ASN A 36 -2.83 -0.25 16.54
N GLY A 37 -1.59 0.05 16.13
CA GLY A 37 -0.67 -0.92 15.53
C GLY A 37 -1.01 -1.34 14.09
N ILE A 38 -2.03 -0.72 13.47
CA ILE A 38 -2.41 -0.94 12.08
C ILE A 38 -2.00 0.28 11.26
N PHE A 39 -1.21 0.06 10.21
CA PHE A 39 -0.91 1.09 9.22
C PHE A 39 -2.01 1.15 8.16
N ILE A 40 -2.60 2.34 8.03
CA ILE A 40 -3.59 2.69 7.02
C ILE A 40 -2.90 3.52 5.95
N ILE A 41 -3.11 3.15 4.68
CA ILE A 41 -2.64 3.92 3.54
C ILE A 41 -3.75 4.77 2.94
N LYS A 42 -3.41 5.98 2.52
CA LYS A 42 -4.30 6.90 1.78
C LYS A 42 -3.52 7.57 0.65
N LYS A 43 -4.19 7.87 -0.46
CA LYS A 43 -3.68 8.81 -1.46
C LYS A 43 -3.62 10.21 -0.84
#